data_AF-A0A1C6H5X9-F1
#
_entry.id   AF-A0A1C6H5X9-F1
#
_cell.length_a   1.000
_cell.length_b   1.000
_cell.length_c   1.000
_cell.angle_alpha   90.00
_cell.angle_beta   90.00
_cell.angle_gamma   90.00
#
_symmetry.space_group_name_H-M   'P 1'
#
loop_
_entity.id
_entity.type
_entity.pdbx_description
1 polymer ?
#
loop_
_entity_poly.entity_id
_entity_poly.type
_entity_poly.pdbx_seq_one_letter_code
_entity_poly.pdbx_strand_id
1 'polypeptide(L)'
;MKCYLMYHIHVFEDETKDYKIIGVFTSYDKALDVKGKYSSELVGFKDYPSGFCIEEFEVVGLDVAKQRTVYVIFTYIYKDGEEEELSVIKIVRNKKEFKKFIKKYKSKYKIKKINILNMKSTI
;
A
#
# COMPACT_ATOMS: atom_id res chain seq x y z
N MET A 1 6.12 7.63 13.32
CA MET A 1 4.65 7.36 13.45
C MET A 1 4.35 6.16 12.58
N LYS A 2 3.46 5.28 13.01
CA LYS A 2 3.10 4.07 12.24
C LYS A 2 1.85 4.31 11.41
N CYS A 3 1.79 3.68 10.24
CA CYS A 3 0.55 3.52 9.49
C CYS A 3 0.39 2.08 9.05
N TYR A 4 -0.85 1.68 8.79
CA TYR A 4 -1.21 0.30 8.46
C TYR A 4 -1.85 0.29 7.07
N LEU A 5 -1.20 -0.34 6.11
CA LEU A 5 -1.77 -0.54 4.78
C LEU A 5 -2.57 -1.83 4.80
N MET A 6 -3.85 -1.71 4.48
CA MET A 6 -4.70 -2.87 4.28
C MET A 6 -4.96 -3.08 2.81
N TYR A 7 -4.74 -4.31 2.36
CA TYR A 7 -5.04 -4.77 1.02
C TYR A 7 -5.60 -6.19 1.07
N HIS A 8 -6.17 -6.62 -0.06
CA HIS A 8 -6.72 -7.94 -0.25
C HIS A 8 -6.08 -8.57 -1.47
N ILE A 9 -5.69 -9.83 -1.35
CA ILE A 9 -5.19 -10.66 -2.45
C ILE A 9 -6.19 -11.78 -2.67
N HIS A 10 -6.68 -11.89 -3.91
CA HIS A 10 -7.39 -13.07 -4.37
C HIS A 10 -6.51 -13.80 -5.39
N VAL A 11 -6.25 -15.08 -5.15
CA VAL A 11 -5.52 -15.95 -6.08
C VAL A 11 -6.54 -16.83 -6.78
N PHE A 12 -6.60 -16.74 -8.11
CA PHE A 12 -7.44 -17.56 -8.95
C PHE A 12 -6.81 -18.94 -9.20
N GLU A 13 -7.59 -19.86 -9.79
CA GLU A 13 -7.14 -21.23 -10.09
C GLU A 13 -5.96 -21.28 -11.07
N ASP A 14 -5.85 -20.28 -11.95
CA ASP A 14 -4.76 -20.13 -12.91
C ASP A 14 -3.52 -19.44 -12.32
N GLU A 15 -3.45 -19.32 -10.99
CA GLU A 15 -2.43 -18.62 -10.21
C GLU A 15 -2.37 -17.10 -10.45
N THR A 16 -3.26 -16.55 -11.26
CA THR A 16 -3.40 -15.10 -11.40
C THR A 16 -3.81 -14.50 -10.06
N LYS A 17 -3.22 -13.36 -9.72
CA LYS A 17 -3.48 -12.66 -8.46
C LYS A 17 -4.17 -11.33 -8.73
N ASP A 18 -5.36 -11.14 -8.16
CA ASP A 18 -6.01 -9.83 -8.05
C ASP A 18 -5.60 -9.16 -6.74
N TYR A 19 -5.07 -7.94 -6.84
CA TYR A 19 -4.59 -7.15 -5.72
C TYR A 19 -5.45 -5.91 -5.57
N LYS A 20 -6.13 -5.81 -4.44
CA LYS A 20 -7.00 -4.67 -4.13
C LYS A 20 -6.57 -3.97 -2.86
N ILE A 21 -6.11 -2.74 -2.99
CA ILE A 21 -5.82 -1.91 -1.82
C ILE A 21 -7.12 -1.36 -1.26
N ILE A 22 -7.29 -1.51 0.06
CA ILE A 22 -8.49 -1.07 0.77
C ILE A 22 -8.27 0.29 1.42
N GLY A 23 -7.13 0.51 2.08
CA GLY A 23 -6.89 1.77 2.78
C GLY A 23 -5.55 1.84 3.50
N VAL A 24 -5.20 3.05 3.92
CA VAL A 24 -4.09 3.31 4.85
C VAL A 24 -4.69 3.88 6.14
N PHE A 25 -4.41 3.24 7.26
CA PHE A 25 -4.96 3.57 8.57
C PHE A 25 -3.87 4.08 9.50
N THR A 26 -4.19 5.03 10.37
CA THR A 26 -3.31 5.48 11.45
C THR A 26 -3.46 4.66 12.73
N SER A 27 -4.44 3.75 12.78
CA SER A 27 -4.73 2.85 13.90
C SER A 27 -4.89 1.42 13.37
N TYR A 28 -4.25 0.47 14.05
CA TYR A 28 -4.38 -0.94 13.73
C TYR A 28 -5.78 -1.47 14.05
N ASP A 29 -6.36 -1.06 15.18
CA ASP A 29 -7.71 -1.44 15.59
C ASP A 29 -8.75 -1.00 14.54
N LYS A 30 -8.64 0.23 14.02
CA LYS A 30 -9.50 0.68 12.91
C LYS A 30 -9.36 -0.19 11.67
N ALA A 31 -8.15 -0.64 11.35
CA ALA A 31 -7.92 -1.54 10.21
C ALA A 31 -8.57 -2.91 10.45
N LEU A 32 -8.50 -3.42 11.68
CA LEU A 32 -9.17 -4.66 12.09
C LEU A 32 -10.70 -4.55 12.04
N ASP A 33 -11.28 -3.45 12.49
CA ASP A 33 -12.73 -3.22 12.42
C ASP A 33 -13.24 -3.24 10.97
N VAL A 34 -12.54 -2.53 10.07
CA VAL A 34 -12.88 -2.50 8.64
C VAL A 34 -12.68 -3.88 8.02
N LYS A 35 -11.60 -4.59 8.36
CA LYS A 35 -11.38 -5.98 7.94
C LYS A 35 -12.57 -6.84 8.34
N GLY A 36 -12.95 -6.84 9.62
CA GLY A 36 -14.04 -7.64 10.17
C GLY A 36 -15.36 -7.38 9.44
N LYS A 37 -15.69 -6.09 9.23
CA LYS A 37 -16.87 -5.69 8.47
C LYS A 37 -16.84 -6.19 7.02
N TYR A 38 -15.73 -5.98 6.31
CA TYR A 38 -15.65 -6.35 4.90
C TYR A 38 -15.63 -7.87 4.71
N SER A 39 -14.93 -8.60 5.58
CA SER A 39 -14.87 -10.06 5.54
C SER A 39 -16.20 -10.74 5.89
N SER A 40 -17.15 -10.03 6.52
CA SER A 40 -18.45 -10.61 6.92
C SER A 40 -19.62 -10.11 6.06
N GLU A 41 -19.60 -8.84 5.63
CA GLU A 41 -20.77 -8.20 5.03
C GLU A 41 -20.62 -7.93 3.52
N LEU A 42 -19.40 -7.69 3.02
CA LEU A 42 -19.21 -7.12 1.69
C LEU A 42 -19.02 -8.21 0.63
N VAL A 43 -19.91 -8.26 -0.36
CA VAL A 43 -19.85 -9.19 -1.50
C VAL A 43 -18.49 -9.09 -2.21
N GLY A 44 -17.93 -10.22 -2.60
CA GLY A 44 -16.59 -10.35 -3.17
C GLY A 44 -15.50 -10.50 -2.11
N PHE A 45 -15.60 -9.80 -0.97
CA PHE A 45 -14.64 -9.97 0.13
C PHE A 45 -15.04 -11.06 1.10
N LYS A 46 -16.33 -11.17 1.43
CA LYS A 46 -16.86 -12.23 2.30
C LYS A 46 -16.69 -13.63 1.71
N ASP A 47 -16.57 -13.72 0.39
CA ASP A 47 -16.36 -14.96 -0.35
C ASP A 47 -14.88 -15.41 -0.26
N TYR A 48 -13.97 -14.47 0.03
CA TYR A 48 -12.52 -14.70 0.21
C TYR A 48 -11.97 -13.99 1.45
N PRO A 49 -12.44 -14.30 2.67
CA PRO A 49 -12.13 -13.54 3.87
C PRO A 49 -10.69 -13.71 4.36
N SER A 50 -9.99 -14.76 3.90
CA SER A 50 -8.58 -15.02 4.23
C SER A 50 -7.60 -14.13 3.45
N GLY A 51 -8.03 -13.49 2.36
CA GLY A 51 -7.16 -12.69 1.49
C GLY A 51 -6.72 -11.35 2.07
N PHE A 52 -7.20 -10.95 3.26
CA PHE A 52 -6.87 -9.67 3.87
C PHE A 52 -5.49 -9.65 4.52
N CYS A 53 -4.66 -8.70 4.10
CA CYS A 53 -3.35 -8.41 4.68
C CYS A 53 -3.36 -7.01 5.30
N ILE A 54 -2.69 -6.86 6.44
CA ILE A 54 -2.43 -5.57 7.07
C ILE A 54 -0.94 -5.48 7.34
N GLU A 55 -0.26 -4.57 6.66
CA GLU A 55 1.17 -4.34 6.82
C GLU A 55 1.44 -3.03 7.56
N GLU A 56 2.35 -3.08 8.53
CA GLU A 56 2.79 -1.92 9.30
C GLU A 56 3.96 -1.22 8.59
N PHE A 57 3.88 0.09 8.49
CA PHE A 57 4.94 0.93 7.93
C PHE A 57 5.32 2.05 8.87
N GLU A 58 6.62 2.29 8.99
CA GLU A 58 7.14 3.48 9.65
C GLU A 58 7.08 4.68 8.72
N VAL A 59 6.31 5.70 9.14
CA VAL A 59 6.22 6.99 8.46
C VAL A 59 7.12 7.99 9.16
N VAL A 60 8.07 8.53 8.40
CA VAL A 60 9.01 9.58 8.83
C VAL A 60 8.68 10.92 8.16
N GLY A 61 8.60 11.98 8.97
CA GLY A 61 8.68 13.38 8.52
C GLY A 61 7.36 14.10 8.19
N LEU A 62 6.19 13.45 8.26
CA LEU A 62 4.89 14.10 8.08
C LEU A 62 3.83 13.50 9.00
N ASP A 63 2.91 14.33 9.49
CA ASP A 63 1.70 13.95 10.23
C ASP A 63 0.62 13.46 9.24
N VAL A 64 0.33 12.15 9.23
CA VAL A 64 -0.56 11.47 8.28
C VAL A 64 -1.97 12.01 8.42
N ALA A 65 -2.40 12.30 9.65
CA ALA A 65 -3.74 12.79 9.95
C ALA A 65 -4.01 14.19 9.34
N LYS A 66 -2.96 14.94 8.99
CA LYS A 66 -3.07 16.26 8.34
C LYS A 66 -2.91 16.19 6.82
N GLN A 67 -2.56 15.05 6.26
CA GLN A 67 -2.34 14.88 4.81
C GLN A 67 -3.53 14.19 4.16
N ARG A 68 -4.18 14.86 3.20
CA ARG A 68 -5.32 14.28 2.46
C ARG A 68 -4.91 13.23 1.43
N THR A 69 -3.63 13.13 1.08
CA THR A 69 -3.14 12.29 -0.02
C THR A 69 -1.96 11.42 0.43
N VAL A 70 -2.09 10.11 0.23
CA VAL A 70 -1.07 9.11 0.51
C VAL A 70 -0.70 8.43 -0.82
N TYR A 71 0.59 8.34 -1.13
CA TYR A 71 1.06 7.55 -2.26
C TYR A 71 1.69 6.27 -1.74
N VAL A 72 1.13 5.15 -2.16
CA VAL A 72 1.71 3.83 -1.90
C VAL A 72 2.47 3.43 -3.16
N ILE A 73 3.75 3.08 -3.01
CA ILE A 73 4.64 2.77 -4.12
C ILE A 73 5.08 1.32 -3.97
N PHE A 74 4.67 0.49 -4.92
CA PHE A 74 5.17 -0.87 -5.05
C PHE A 74 6.29 -0.85 -6.09
N THR A 75 7.46 -1.32 -5.69
CA THR A 75 8.65 -1.32 -6.54
C THR A 75 9.13 -2.74 -6.69
N TYR A 76 9.37 -3.18 -7.91
CA TYR A 76 10.07 -4.42 -8.16
C TYR A 76 11.51 -4.05 -8.53
N ILE A 77 12.47 -4.48 -7.71
CA ILE A 77 13.89 -4.26 -7.95
C ILE A 77 14.51 -5.59 -8.37
N TYR A 78 15.35 -5.56 -9.40
CA TYR A 78 16.14 -6.73 -9.77
C TYR A 78 17.47 -6.65 -9.06
N LYS A 79 17.75 -7.61 -8.19
CA LYS A 79 18.98 -7.68 -7.42
C LYS A 79 19.55 -9.09 -7.56
N ASP A 80 20.82 -9.18 -7.91
CA ASP A 80 21.55 -10.45 -8.04
C ASP A 80 20.92 -11.47 -9.01
N GLY A 81 20.14 -11.00 -9.99
CA GLY A 81 19.46 -11.86 -10.97
C GLY A 81 18.04 -12.26 -10.59
N GLU A 82 17.59 -11.94 -9.37
CA GLU A 82 16.24 -12.22 -8.87
C GLU A 82 15.40 -10.94 -8.77
N GLU A 83 14.07 -11.10 -8.90
CA GLU A 83 13.10 -10.02 -8.72
C GLU A 83 12.70 -9.95 -7.25
N GLU A 84 13.13 -8.91 -6.54
CA GLU A 84 12.71 -8.61 -5.18
C GLU A 84 11.61 -7.54 -5.19
N GLU A 85 10.52 -7.77 -4.45
CA GLU A 85 9.50 -6.74 -4.21
C GLU A 85 9.92 -5.83 -3.05
N LEU A 86 10.03 -4.54 -3.32
CA LEU A 86 10.25 -3.48 -2.36
C LEU A 86 9.04 -2.54 -2.31
N SER A 87 8.24 -2.68 -1.25
CA SER A 87 7.07 -1.85 -1.00
C SER A 87 7.41 -0.67 -0.10
N VAL A 88 7.17 0.56 -0.59
CA VAL A 88 7.42 1.80 0.15
C VAL A 88 6.17 2.66 0.16
N ILE A 89 5.68 2.97 1.35
CA ILE A 89 4.62 3.99 1.52
C ILE A 89 5.26 5.36 1.60
N LYS A 90 4.89 6.25 0.69
CA LYS A 90 5.31 7.64 0.71
C LYS A 90 4.13 8.59 0.83
N ILE A 91 4.00 9.16 2.02
CA ILE A 91 3.06 10.25 2.28
C ILE A 91 3.73 11.56 1.86
N VAL A 92 3.02 12.38 1.07
CA VAL A 92 3.51 13.67 0.59
C VAL A 92 2.39 14.70 0.57
N ARG A 93 2.76 15.98 0.66
CA ARG A 93 1.78 17.07 0.71
C ARG A 93 1.08 17.34 -0.61
N ASN A 94 1.75 17.02 -1.71
CA ASN A 94 1.30 17.34 -3.05
C ASN A 94 2.06 16.53 -4.10
N LYS A 95 1.54 16.55 -5.33
CA LYS A 95 2.15 15.87 -6.49
C LYS A 95 3.59 16.34 -6.78
N LYS A 96 3.99 17.56 -6.41
CA LYS A 96 5.34 18.10 -6.64
C LYS A 96 6.37 17.44 -5.73
N GLU A 97 6.07 17.28 -4.45
CA GLU A 97 6.90 16.52 -3.50
C GLU A 97 7.02 15.05 -3.92
N PHE A 98 5.92 14.45 -4.35
CA PHE A 98 5.91 13.08 -4.86
C PHE A 98 6.87 12.90 -6.06
N LYS A 99 6.79 13.78 -7.06
CA LYS A 99 7.70 13.74 -8.23
C LYS A 99 9.17 13.85 -7.83
N LYS A 100 9.50 14.72 -6.86
CA LYS A 100 10.87 14.85 -6.34
C LYS A 100 11.34 13.57 -5.66
N PHE A 101 10.48 12.94 -4.85
CA PHE A 101 10.77 11.67 -4.21
C PHE A 101 11.04 10.57 -5.25
N ILE A 102 10.12 10.37 -6.20
CA ILE A 102 10.26 9.33 -7.24
C ILE A 102 11.56 9.48 -8.03
N LYS A 103 11.95 10.71 -8.39
CA LYS A 103 13.21 10.95 -9.10
C LYS A 103 14.42 10.48 -8.27
N LYS A 104 14.47 10.82 -6.99
CA LYS A 104 15.55 10.38 -6.07
C LYS A 104 15.53 8.87 -5.84
N TYR A 105 14.35 8.31 -5.65
CA TYR A 105 14.12 6.89 -5.37
C TYR A 105 14.53 6.00 -6.55
N LYS A 106 14.09 6.32 -7.78
CA LYS A 106 14.52 5.64 -9.02
C LYS A 106 16.03 5.66 -9.20
N SER A 107 16.66 6.81 -8.93
CA SER A 107 18.12 6.95 -9.04
C SER A 107 18.86 6.11 -8.01
N LYS A 108 18.38 6.07 -6.76
CA LYS A 108 19.04 5.32 -5.67
C LYS A 108 19.00 3.82 -5.90
N TYR A 109 17.87 3.29 -6.35
CA TYR A 109 17.63 1.84 -6.46
C TYR A 109 17.72 1.30 -7.89
N LYS A 110 18.13 2.12 -8.87
CA LYS A 110 18.26 1.73 -10.29
C LYS A 110 17.00 1.01 -10.84
N ILE A 111 15.82 1.51 -10.47
CA ILE A 111 14.53 0.86 -10.69
C ILE A 111 14.18 0.83 -12.18
N LYS A 112 13.90 -0.37 -12.71
CA LYS A 112 13.43 -0.57 -14.10
C LYS A 112 11.92 -0.38 -14.24
N LYS A 113 11.12 -0.86 -13.29
CA LYS A 113 9.64 -0.80 -13.31
C LYS A 113 9.10 -0.34 -11.96
N ILE A 114 8.06 0.49 -11.98
CA ILE A 114 7.43 1.02 -10.76
C ILE A 114 5.92 1.08 -10.95
N ASN A 115 5.16 0.63 -9.96
CA ASN A 115 3.72 0.80 -9.89
C ASN A 115 3.40 1.81 -8.79
N ILE A 116 2.63 2.84 -9.14
CA ILE A 116 2.32 3.96 -8.25
C ILE A 116 0.81 4.02 -8.06
N LEU A 117 0.36 3.92 -6.82
CA LEU A 117 -1.05 4.04 -6.46
C LEU A 117 -1.26 5.33 -5.66
N ASN A 118 -2.20 6.16 -6.14
CA ASN A 118 -2.56 7.43 -5.52
C ASN A 118 -3.85 7.24 -4.71
N MET A 119 -3.77 7.46 -3.40
CA MET A 119 -4.89 7.24 -2.49
C MET A 119 -5.22 8.48 -1.69
N LYS A 120 -6.49 8.62 -1.31
CA LYS A 120 -6.89 9.55 -0.26
C LYS A 120 -6.67 8.88 1.10
N SER A 121 -6.17 9.63 2.07
CA SER A 121 -6.11 9.15 3.46
C SER A 121 -7.52 8.94 3.99
N THR A 122 -7.80 7.76 4.56
CA THR A 122 -9.02 7.54 5.34
C THR A 122 -8.64 7.76 6.80
N ILE A 123 -9.07 8.88 7.38
CA ILE A 123 -8.75 9.29 8.76
C ILE A 123 -9.84 8.77 9.70
#